data_AF-A0A947BTI7-F1
#
_entry.id   AF-A0A947BTI7-F1
#
_cell.length_a   1.000
_cell.length_b   1.000
_cell.length_c   1.000
_cell.angle_alpha   90.00
_cell.angle_beta   90.00
_cell.angle_gamma   90.00
#
_symmetry.space_group_name_H-M   'P 1'
#
loop_
_entity.id
_entity.type
_entity.pdbx_description
1 polymer ?
#
loop_
_entity_poly.entity_id
_entity_poly.type
_entity_poly.pdbx_seq_one_letter_code
_entity_poly.pdbx_strand_id
1 'polypeptide(L)' 'ELLDAGARAYVNHPRGARFERDRLRVSSIYDWYQVDFGDSAAGVIEHLARYAQPELAERLAAYDGKLRYDYDWELNRP' A
#
# COMPACT_ATOMS: atom_id res chain seq x y z
N GLU A 1 5.77 -18.40 1.37
CA GLU A 1 4.60 -18.95 0.65
C GLU A 1 3.25 -18.40 1.15
N LEU A 2 2.78 -18.70 2.37
CA LEU A 2 1.51 -18.11 2.89
C LEU A 2 1.59 -16.60 3.16
N LEU A 3 2.73 -16.12 3.67
CA LEU A 3 2.95 -14.71 3.98
C LEU A 3 2.95 -13.84 2.70
N ASP A 4 3.57 -14.32 1.62
CA ASP A 4 3.58 -13.61 0.34
C ASP A 4 2.19 -13.58 -0.29
N ALA A 5 1.43 -14.68 -0.20
CA ALA A 5 0.05 -14.70 -0.68
C ALA A 5 -0.82 -13.69 0.07
N GLY A 6 -0.67 -13.61 1.40
CA GLY A 6 -1.34 -12.60 2.23
C GLY A 6 -0.93 -11.17 1.87
N ALA A 7 0.37 -10.91 1.67
CA ALA A 7 0.87 -9.61 1.25
C ALA A 7 0.31 -9.20 -0.12
N ARG A 8 0.31 -10.11 -1.11
CA ARG A 8 -0.31 -9.86 -2.41
C ARG A 8 -1.80 -9.56 -2.27
N ALA A 9 -2.54 -10.38 -1.53
CA ALA A 9 -3.97 -10.15 -1.33
C ALA A 9 -4.25 -8.79 -0.67
N TYR A 10 -3.44 -8.41 0.33
CA TYR A 10 -3.61 -7.16 1.05
C TYR A 10 -3.28 -5.94 0.19
N VAL A 11 -2.11 -5.93 -0.46
CA VAL A 11 -1.64 -4.82 -1.33
C VAL A 11 -2.63 -4.53 -2.45
N ASN A 12 -3.23 -5.57 -3.04
CA ASN A 12 -4.19 -5.43 -4.14
C ASN A 12 -5.63 -5.18 -3.69
N HIS A 13 -5.90 -5.15 -2.38
CA HIS A 13 -7.19 -4.76 -1.85
C HIS A 13 -7.25 -3.23 -1.71
N PRO A 14 -8.41 -2.57 -1.92
CA PRO A 14 -8.59 -1.13 -1.68
C PRO A 14 -8.22 -0.63 -0.27
N ARG A 15 -8.03 -1.56 0.67
CA ARG A 15 -7.62 -1.28 2.05
C ARG A 15 -6.11 -1.24 2.21
N GLY A 16 -5.36 -1.96 1.38
CA GLY A 16 -3.90 -1.94 1.38
C GLY A 16 -3.36 -0.75 0.59
N ALA A 17 -3.68 -0.72 -0.71
CA ALA A 17 -3.34 0.39 -1.58
C ALA A 17 -4.40 0.61 -2.67
N ARG A 18 -4.70 1.87 -2.95
CA ARG A 18 -5.53 2.27 -4.10
C ARG A 18 -5.15 3.65 -4.58
N PHE A 19 -5.32 3.87 -5.87
CA PHE A 19 -5.30 5.22 -6.42
C PHE A 19 -6.70 5.82 -6.43
N GLU A 20 -6.83 7.01 -5.85
CA GLU A 20 -7.99 7.87 -6.04
C GLU A 20 -7.58 9.05 -6.93
N ARG A 21 -7.97 8.99 -8.21
CA ARG A 21 -7.44 9.86 -9.26
C ARG A 21 -5.91 9.73 -9.31
N ASP A 22 -5.19 10.83 -9.10
CA ASP A 22 -3.73 10.93 -9.13
C ASP A 22 -3.09 10.85 -7.74
N ARG A 23 -3.86 10.45 -6.72
CA ARG A 23 -3.35 10.32 -5.34
C ARG A 23 -3.32 8.86 -4.92
N LEU A 24 -2.16 8.43 -4.46
CA LEU A 24 -2.00 7.12 -3.86
C LEU A 24 -2.46 7.14 -2.39
N ARG A 25 -3.49 6.35 -2.11
CA ARG A 25 -3.94 6.04 -0.75
C ARG A 25 -3.40 4.69 -0.32
N VAL A 26 -2.90 4.65 0.89
CA VAL A 26 -2.22 3.51 1.49
C VAL A 26 -2.75 3.31 2.89
N SER A 27 -2.84 2.07 3.34
CA SER A 27 -3.20 1.76 4.72
C SER A 27 -2.30 2.46 5.73
N SER A 28 -2.86 2.90 6.85
CA SER A 28 -2.08 3.46 7.98
C SER A 28 -1.12 2.44 8.61
N ILE A 29 -1.21 1.14 8.33
CA ILE A 29 -0.19 0.19 8.78
C ILE A 29 1.20 0.53 8.22
N TYR A 30 1.25 1.11 7.01
CA TYR A 30 2.50 1.52 6.38
C TYR A 30 3.09 2.80 6.98
N ASP A 31 2.27 3.56 7.72
CA ASP A 31 2.71 4.69 8.53
C ASP A 31 3.25 4.20 9.87
N TRP A 32 2.51 3.33 10.56
CA TRP A 32 2.89 2.81 11.87
C TRP A 32 4.13 1.91 11.84
N TYR A 33 4.31 1.15 10.75
CA TYR A 33 5.41 0.21 10.56
C TYR A 33 6.35 0.65 9.43
N GLN A 34 6.48 1.96 9.18
CA GLN A 34 7.27 2.49 8.07
C GLN A 34 8.73 2.01 8.08
N VAL A 35 9.31 1.81 9.27
CA VAL A 35 10.68 1.29 9.46
C VAL A 35 10.87 -0.08 8.78
N ASP A 36 9.85 -0.95 8.78
CA ASP A 36 9.91 -2.27 8.14
C ASP A 36 9.92 -2.18 6.60
N PHE A 37 9.58 -1.00 6.07
CA PHE A 37 9.53 -0.70 4.64
C PHE A 37 10.60 0.32 4.25
N GLY A 38 11.73 0.37 4.95
CA GLY A 38 12.84 1.26 4.60
C GLY A 38 12.67 2.71 5.08
N ASP A 39 11.82 2.92 6.09
CA ASP A 39 11.64 4.19 6.82
C ASP A 39 11.38 5.41 5.92
N SER A 40 10.72 5.19 4.79
CA SER A 40 10.46 6.23 3.80
C SER A 40 9.25 5.92 2.92
N ALA A 41 8.67 6.95 2.32
CA ALA A 41 7.61 6.80 1.33
C ALA A 41 8.08 5.97 0.11
N ALA A 42 9.33 6.14 -0.31
CA ALA A 42 9.90 5.40 -1.42
C ALA A 42 9.99 3.90 -1.13
N GLY A 43 10.44 3.53 0.08
CA GLY A 43 10.50 2.12 0.47
C GLY A 43 9.11 1.49 0.66
N VAL A 44 8.12 2.26 1.13
CA VAL A 44 6.71 1.83 1.11
C VAL A 44 6.24 1.55 -0.32
N ILE A 45 6.50 2.45 -1.28
CA ILE A 45 6.14 2.26 -2.69
C ILE A 45 6.84 1.03 -3.28
N GLU A 46 8.12 0.80 -2.97
CA GLU A 46 8.85 -0.38 -3.40
C GLU A 46 8.21 -1.68 -2.88
N HIS A 47 7.84 -1.71 -1.59
CA HIS A 47 7.14 -2.85 -1.00
C HIS A 47 5.79 -3.10 -1.69
N LEU A 48 4.99 -2.06 -1.91
CA LEU A 48 3.72 -2.18 -2.62
C LEU A 48 3.95 -2.73 -4.03
N ALA A 49 4.91 -2.18 -4.79
CA ALA A 49 5.19 -2.61 -6.15
C ALA A 49 5.61 -4.08 -6.25
N ARG A 50 6.34 -4.60 -5.26
CA ARG A 50 6.77 -6.01 -5.19
C ARG A 50 5.60 -7.00 -5.16
N TYR A 51 4.49 -6.61 -4.54
CA TYR A 51 3.33 -7.48 -4.31
C TYR A 51 2.09 -7.07 -5.10
N ALA A 52 2.13 -5.94 -5.80
CA ALA A 52 1.07 -5.45 -6.66
C ALA A 52 0.85 -6.33 -7.90
N GLN A 53 -0.39 -6.37 -8.38
CA GLN A 53 -0.76 -6.84 -9.71
C GLN A 53 -0.24 -5.86 -10.78
N PRO A 54 -0.10 -6.31 -12.04
CA PRO A 54 0.58 -5.54 -13.09
C PRO A 54 0.09 -4.09 -13.21
N GLU A 55 -1.22 -3.83 -13.22
CA GLU A 55 -1.74 -2.46 -13.40
C GLU A 55 -1.40 -1.55 -12.22
N LEU A 56 -1.44 -2.08 -10.99
CA LEU A 56 -1.08 -1.31 -9.80
C LEU A 56 0.44 -1.09 -9.74
N ALA A 57 1.24 -2.10 -10.08
CA ALA A 57 2.69 -2.02 -10.08
C ALA A 57 3.21 -0.97 -11.08
N GLU A 58 2.65 -0.93 -12.29
CA GLU A 58 3.00 0.08 -13.31
C GLU A 58 2.70 1.50 -12.82
N ARG A 59 1.52 1.70 -12.21
CA ARG A 59 1.16 3.01 -11.65
C ARG A 59 2.04 3.42 -10.48
N LEU A 60 2.43 2.48 -9.62
CA LEU A 60 3.35 2.72 -8.51
C LEU A 60 4.75 3.11 -9.01
N ALA A 61 5.24 2.46 -10.06
CA ALA A 61 6.54 2.76 -10.65
C ALA A 61 6.61 4.17 -11.24
N ALA A 62 5.49 4.71 -11.73
CA ALA A 62 5.39 6.06 -12.28
C ALA A 62 5.00 7.12 -11.23
N TYR A 63 4.79 6.74 -9.96
CA TYR A 63 4.26 7.65 -8.94
C TYR A 63 5.38 8.37 -8.17
N ASP A 64 5.34 9.70 -8.20
CA ASP A 64 6.26 10.59 -7.45
C ASP A 64 5.53 11.45 -6.39
N GLY A 65 4.23 11.24 -6.23
CA GLY A 65 3.38 12.00 -5.32
C GLY A 65 3.52 11.60 -3.86
N LYS A 66 2.87 12.38 -2.98
CA LYS A 66 2.84 12.08 -1.53
C LYS A 66 1.89 10.92 -1.22
N LEU A 67 2.27 10.06 -0.29
CA LEU A 67 1.36 9.04 0.25
C LEU A 67 0.27 9.69 1.10
N ARG A 68 -0.96 9.20 0.93
CA ARG A 68 -2.07 9.50 1.84
C ARG A 68 -2.38 8.24 2.63
N TYR A 69 -2.30 8.35 3.94
CA TYR A 69 -2.61 7.22 4.81
C TYR A 69 -4.09 7.28 5.20
N ASP A 70 -4.80 6.18 4.93
CA ASP A 70 -6.18 5.99 5.35
C ASP A 70 -6.19 4.95 6.48
N TYR A 71 -6.89 5.28 7.56
CA TYR A 71 -7.19 4.32 8.61
C TYR A 71 -8.62 3.84 8.42
N ASP A 72 -8.77 2.58 8.02
CA ASP A 72 -10.08 1.96 7.87
C ASP A 72 -10.56 1.44 9.23
N TRP A 73 -11.47 2.20 9.84
CA TRP A 73 -12.08 1.90 11.13
C TRP A 73 -13.27 0.94 11.03
N GLU A 74 -13.65 0.49 9.82
CA GLU A 74 -14.76 -0.46 9.65
C GLU A 74 -14.49 -1.81 10.34
N LEU A 75 -13.24 -2.12 10.67
CA LEU A 75 -12.86 -3.30 11.46
C LEU A 75 -13.46 -3.30 12.88
N ASN A 76 -13.88 -2.15 13.41
CA ASN A 76 -14.47 -2.01 14.73
C ASN A 76 -16.00 -1.79 14.73
N ARG A 77 -16.68 -1.97 13.59
CA ARG A 77 -18.14 -1.83 13.55
C ARG A 77 -18.81 -3.17 13.88
N PRO A 78 -19.73 -3.20 14.87
CA PRO A 78 -20.46 -4.41 15.26
C PRO A 78 -21.47 -4.87 14.21
#